data_AF-A0A7V9FCG7-F1
#
_entry.id   AF-A0A7V9FCG7-F1
#
_cell.length_a   1.000
_cell.length_b   1.000
_cell.length_c   1.000
_cell.angle_alpha   90.00
_cell.angle_beta   90.00
_cell.angle_gamma   90.00
#
_symmetry.space_group_name_H-M   'P 1'
#
loop_
_entity.id
_entity.type
_entity.pdbx_description
1 polymer ?
#
loop_
_entity_poly.entity_id
_entity_poly.type
_entity_poly.pdbx_seq_one_letter_code
_entity_poly.pdbx_strand_id
1 'polypeptide(L)'
;MTTRRLRTAPFIATVFASAAALLVGVAAISAQGTATPEALPRAEGSYPAHIHTGTCDELGEVVYPLTEVSGVLISPGASPVATQVVNVAASPPVGTDEVAAQSITDVDVALEDILADDHAINVHESVENIQNYIACGDVTGEVEDGELAIELQELNDSGITGGALLTDNGDGTTTVTVTLVDVNDAEAMGTPES
;
A
#
# COMPACT_ATOMS: atom_id res chain seq x y z
N MET A 1 62.74 6.36 18.56
CA MET A 1 63.49 5.95 17.35
C MET A 1 64.56 4.97 17.79
N THR A 2 64.24 3.68 17.88
CA THR A 2 65.23 2.63 18.19
C THR A 2 64.75 1.31 17.62
N THR A 3 65.69 0.63 16.97
CA THR A 3 65.50 -0.31 15.86
C THR A 3 65.15 -1.75 16.26
N ARG A 4 64.27 -2.31 15.44
CA ARG A 4 63.88 -3.72 15.28
C ARG A 4 65.12 -4.64 15.11
N ARG A 5 65.16 -5.78 15.80
CA ARG A 5 65.97 -6.94 15.40
C ARG A 5 65.08 -8.17 15.26
N LEU A 6 64.96 -8.63 14.01
CA LEU A 6 64.33 -9.89 13.61
C LEU A 6 65.16 -11.07 14.13
N ARG A 7 64.51 -12.13 14.58
CA ARG A 7 65.10 -13.47 14.71
C ARG A 7 64.34 -14.44 13.81
N THR A 8 65.02 -14.88 12.77
CA THR A 8 64.70 -16.01 11.89
C THR A 8 64.96 -17.33 12.64
N ALA A 9 64.06 -18.30 12.48
CA ALA A 9 64.31 -19.70 12.84
C ALA A 9 63.95 -20.61 11.65
N PRO A 10 64.72 -21.70 11.40
CA PRO A 10 64.71 -22.41 10.14
C PRO A 10 63.70 -23.56 10.05
N PHE A 11 63.36 -23.84 8.79
CA PHE A 11 62.76 -25.01 8.17
C PHE A 11 62.92 -26.35 8.92
N ILE A 12 61.81 -27.07 9.06
CA ILE A 12 61.79 -28.54 8.98
C ILE A 12 60.73 -28.92 7.95
N ALA A 13 61.20 -29.43 6.83
CA ALA A 13 60.40 -30.07 5.80
C ALA A 13 60.18 -31.53 6.18
N THR A 14 58.94 -32.00 6.13
CA THR A 14 58.63 -33.43 6.08
C THR A 14 57.58 -33.67 5.01
N VAL A 15 58.05 -34.28 3.92
CA VAL A 15 57.27 -34.86 2.83
C VAL A 15 56.81 -36.24 3.30
N PHE A 16 55.51 -36.50 3.28
CA PHE A 16 54.96 -37.86 3.22
C PHE A 16 53.95 -37.93 2.08
N ALA A 17 54.37 -38.59 1.00
CA ALA A 17 53.50 -39.08 -0.05
C ALA A 17 52.91 -40.43 0.38
N SER A 18 51.61 -40.66 0.14
CA SER A 18 51.05 -41.92 -0.40
C SER A 18 49.53 -41.86 -0.43
N ALA A 19 48.97 -42.13 -1.60
CA ALA A 19 47.55 -42.13 -1.94
C ALA A 19 46.82 -43.39 -1.45
N ALA A 20 45.53 -43.25 -1.11
CA ALA A 20 44.53 -44.30 -1.24
C ALA A 20 43.15 -43.66 -1.46
N ALA A 21 42.61 -43.85 -2.66
CA ALA A 21 41.26 -43.47 -3.03
C ALA A 21 40.24 -44.38 -2.32
N LEU A 22 39.23 -43.79 -1.68
CA LEU A 22 37.99 -44.46 -1.30
C LEU A 22 36.85 -43.51 -1.69
N LEU A 23 36.35 -43.70 -2.92
CA LEU A 23 35.11 -43.13 -3.42
C LEU A 23 33.95 -43.80 -2.68
N VAL A 24 33.42 -43.14 -1.66
CA VAL A 24 32.07 -43.43 -1.17
C VAL A 24 31.14 -42.47 -1.93
N GLY A 25 30.43 -43.02 -2.91
CA GLY A 25 29.40 -42.29 -3.64
C GLY A 25 28.25 -41.94 -2.71
N VAL A 26 28.14 -40.66 -2.33
CA VAL A 26 26.92 -40.11 -1.76
C VAL A 26 25.95 -39.91 -2.93
N ALA A 27 24.91 -40.73 -2.99
CA ALA A 27 23.76 -40.44 -3.83
C ALA A 27 23.09 -39.17 -3.28
N ALA A 28 23.43 -38.01 -3.84
CA ALA A 28 22.66 -36.80 -3.63
C ALA A 28 21.29 -37.03 -4.27
N ILE A 29 20.28 -37.28 -3.43
CA ILE A 29 18.88 -37.19 -3.84
C ILE A 29 18.66 -35.72 -4.15
N SER A 30 18.67 -35.38 -5.44
CA SER A 30 18.19 -34.09 -5.92
C SER A 30 16.69 -34.02 -5.65
N ALA A 31 16.30 -33.61 -4.45
CA ALA A 31 14.98 -33.04 -4.24
C ALA A 31 14.96 -31.74 -5.06
N GLN A 32 14.51 -31.84 -6.31
CA GLN A 32 14.09 -30.68 -7.08
C GLN A 32 12.88 -30.13 -6.32
N GLY A 33 13.13 -29.19 -5.42
CA GLY A 33 12.07 -28.38 -4.83
C GLY A 33 11.36 -27.72 -5.98
N THR A 34 10.16 -28.18 -6.29
CA THR A 34 9.21 -27.40 -7.07
C THR A 34 8.99 -26.13 -6.26
N ALA A 35 9.67 -25.05 -6.65
CA ALA A 35 9.33 -23.73 -6.18
C ALA A 35 7.93 -23.45 -6.71
N THR A 36 6.92 -23.67 -5.87
CA THR A 36 5.64 -22.97 -6.03
C THR A 36 6.00 -21.48 -6.13
N PRO A 37 5.59 -20.75 -7.18
CA PRO A 37 5.76 -19.31 -7.15
C PRO A 37 5.03 -18.81 -5.90
N GLU A 38 5.80 -18.34 -4.91
CA GLU A 38 5.25 -17.58 -3.81
C GLU A 38 4.63 -16.35 -4.45
N ALA A 39 3.30 -16.24 -4.37
CA ALA A 39 2.63 -14.99 -4.68
C ALA A 39 3.33 -13.89 -3.88
N LEU A 40 3.68 -12.79 -4.54
CA LEU A 40 4.21 -11.62 -3.84
C LEU A 40 3.28 -11.31 -2.66
N PRO A 41 3.81 -11.06 -1.45
CA PRO A 41 2.96 -10.69 -0.33
C PRO A 41 2.26 -9.38 -0.69
N ARG A 42 0.96 -9.45 -0.99
CA ARG A 42 0.07 -8.28 -1.07
C ARG A 42 0.02 -7.74 0.35
N ALA A 43 0.70 -6.62 0.61
CA ALA A 43 0.75 -6.04 1.95
C ALA A 43 -0.59 -5.35 2.22
N GLU A 44 -1.32 -5.84 3.22
CA GLU A 44 -2.47 -5.10 3.74
C GLU A 44 -1.94 -3.86 4.48
N GLY A 45 -2.48 -2.70 4.13
CA GLY A 45 -2.13 -1.41 4.72
C GLY A 45 -3.31 -0.80 5.47
N SER A 46 -2.98 0.12 6.37
CA SER A 46 -3.93 0.98 7.07
C SER A 46 -3.58 2.44 6.78
N TYR A 47 -4.53 3.17 6.25
CA TYR A 47 -4.36 4.53 5.72
C TYR A 47 -5.25 5.47 6.54
N PRO A 48 -4.70 6.22 7.50
CA PRO A 48 -5.49 7.16 8.29
C PRO A 48 -6.23 8.15 7.41
N ALA A 49 -7.48 8.45 7.75
CA ALA A 49 -8.31 9.40 7.01
C ALA A 49 -8.99 10.37 7.96
N HIS A 50 -9.12 11.62 7.54
CA HIS A 50 -9.73 12.68 8.34
C HIS A 50 -10.52 13.64 7.47
N ILE A 51 -11.55 14.26 8.04
CA ILE A 51 -12.15 15.48 7.50
C ILE A 51 -11.42 16.67 8.15
N HIS A 52 -10.89 17.55 7.30
CA HIS A 52 -10.24 18.80 7.68
C HIS A 52 -11.13 19.99 7.31
N THR A 53 -10.99 21.10 8.03
CA THR A 53 -11.45 22.40 7.53
C THR A 53 -10.64 22.82 6.30
N GLY A 54 -11.21 23.62 5.40
CA GLY A 54 -10.53 24.15 4.22
C GLY A 54 -10.68 23.24 3.00
N THR A 55 -9.68 23.26 2.12
CA THR A 55 -9.67 22.52 0.84
C THR A 55 -8.41 21.66 0.71
N CYS A 56 -8.34 20.79 -0.29
CA CYS A 56 -7.15 20.01 -0.59
C CYS A 56 -5.92 20.89 -0.93
N ASP A 57 -6.13 22.12 -1.40
CA ASP A 57 -5.06 23.09 -1.66
C ASP A 57 -4.53 23.75 -0.37
N GLU A 58 -5.41 23.92 0.63
CA GLU A 58 -5.10 24.57 1.91
C GLU A 58 -5.79 23.83 3.06
N LEU A 59 -5.25 22.67 3.43
CA LEU A 59 -5.76 21.85 4.53
C LEU A 59 -5.58 22.55 5.88
N GLY A 60 -6.68 22.67 6.62
CA GLY A 60 -6.70 23.18 7.97
C GLY A 60 -6.67 22.09 9.05
N GLU A 61 -7.29 22.38 10.19
CA GLU A 61 -7.32 21.46 11.33
C GLU A 61 -8.21 20.24 11.06
N VAL A 62 -7.89 19.12 11.71
CA VAL A 62 -8.76 17.93 11.71
C VAL A 62 -10.00 18.24 12.55
N VAL A 63 -11.17 18.09 11.95
CA VAL A 63 -12.47 18.29 12.64
C VAL A 63 -13.18 16.98 12.91
N TYR A 64 -13.12 16.01 12.00
CA TYR A 64 -13.75 14.70 12.18
C TYR A 64 -12.75 13.59 11.85
N PRO A 65 -12.28 12.84 12.85
CA PRO A 65 -11.45 11.69 12.58
C PRO A 65 -12.27 10.56 11.96
N LEU A 66 -11.73 9.90 10.94
CA LEU A 66 -12.37 8.75 10.30
C LEU A 66 -11.67 7.45 10.68
N THR A 67 -12.39 6.34 10.54
CA THR A 67 -11.79 5.01 10.58
C THR A 67 -10.73 4.91 9.48
N GLU A 68 -9.54 4.41 9.84
CA GLU A 68 -8.46 4.20 8.88
C GLU A 68 -8.95 3.31 7.73
N VAL A 69 -8.68 3.75 6.50
CA VAL A 69 -8.99 2.98 5.29
C VAL A 69 -8.09 1.76 5.32
N SER A 70 -8.65 0.56 5.25
CA SER A 70 -7.88 -0.67 5.35
C SER A 70 -8.12 -1.57 4.14
N GLY A 71 -7.07 -2.27 3.75
CA GLY A 71 -7.11 -3.16 2.59
C GLY A 71 -5.78 -3.19 1.90
N VAL A 72 -5.80 -3.51 0.63
CA VAL A 72 -4.63 -3.91 -0.11
C VAL A 72 -4.39 -2.98 -1.30
N LEU A 73 -3.57 -1.95 -1.06
CA LEU A 73 -3.08 -1.04 -2.10
C LEU A 73 -1.66 -1.44 -2.51
N ILE A 74 -1.29 -1.21 -3.78
CA ILE A 74 0.10 -1.38 -4.20
C ILE A 74 0.83 -0.07 -3.89
N SER A 75 1.55 -0.05 -2.77
CA SER A 75 2.22 1.17 -2.32
C SER A 75 3.22 1.72 -3.37
N PRO A 76 3.18 3.03 -3.67
CA PRO A 76 4.13 3.75 -4.55
C PRO A 76 5.50 3.85 -3.86
N GLY A 77 6.26 2.77 -3.89
CA GLY A 77 7.52 2.69 -3.13
C GLY A 77 7.96 1.27 -2.86
N ALA A 78 7.06 0.30 -3.04
CA ALA A 78 7.47 -1.05 -3.34
C ALA A 78 8.19 -1.02 -4.69
N SER A 79 9.51 -0.85 -4.65
CA SER A 79 10.38 -1.00 -5.83
C SER A 79 9.92 -2.27 -6.55
N PRO A 80 9.48 -2.20 -7.82
CA PRO A 80 9.12 -3.41 -8.53
C PRO A 80 10.41 -4.19 -8.68
N VAL A 81 10.65 -5.16 -7.80
CA VAL A 81 11.45 -6.31 -8.19
C VAL A 81 10.67 -6.85 -9.38
N ALA A 82 11.19 -6.60 -10.58
CA ALA A 82 10.60 -6.97 -11.85
C ALA A 82 10.09 -8.42 -11.79
N THR A 83 8.84 -8.57 -11.38
CA THR A 83 8.18 -9.86 -11.23
C THR A 83 7.23 -9.90 -12.38
N GLN A 84 7.77 -10.48 -13.46
CA GLN A 84 7.09 -11.11 -14.56
C GLN A 84 5.57 -11.09 -14.43
N VAL A 85 4.93 -10.34 -15.32
CA VAL A 85 3.51 -10.47 -15.67
C VAL A 85 3.15 -11.96 -15.78
N VAL A 86 2.55 -12.50 -14.73
CA VAL A 86 1.95 -13.83 -14.78
C VAL A 86 0.58 -13.66 -15.44
N ASN A 87 0.38 -14.34 -16.56
CA ASN A 87 -0.93 -14.53 -17.14
C ASN A 87 -1.89 -15.02 -16.04
N VAL A 88 -2.85 -14.18 -15.66
CA VAL A 88 -3.95 -14.54 -14.76
C VAL A 88 -4.93 -15.42 -15.55
N ALA A 89 -4.54 -16.67 -15.79
CA ALA A 89 -5.39 -17.70 -16.36
C ALA A 89 -5.41 -18.91 -15.42
N ALA A 90 -5.80 -18.69 -14.16
CA ALA A 90 -6.38 -19.67 -13.23
C ALA A 90 -6.50 -19.07 -11.82
N SER A 91 -7.37 -18.07 -11.66
CA SER A 91 -8.00 -17.79 -10.37
C SER A 91 -9.51 -17.82 -10.59
N PRO A 92 -10.31 -18.43 -9.69
CA PRO A 92 -11.77 -18.31 -9.79
C PRO A 92 -12.15 -16.82 -9.84
N PRO A 93 -13.23 -16.43 -10.55
CA PRO A 93 -13.61 -15.04 -10.62
C PRO A 93 -13.96 -14.56 -9.21
N VAL A 94 -13.12 -13.70 -8.63
CA VAL A 94 -13.54 -12.87 -7.50
C VAL A 94 -14.47 -11.84 -8.10
N GLY A 95 -15.76 -12.16 -8.12
CA GLY A 95 -16.80 -11.24 -8.55
C GLY A 95 -17.07 -10.23 -7.44
N THR A 96 -16.54 -9.02 -7.63
CA THR A 96 -17.14 -7.68 -7.48
C THR A 96 -15.97 -6.70 -7.60
N ASP A 97 -16.07 -5.77 -8.54
CA ASP A 97 -15.06 -4.83 -9.02
C ASP A 97 -14.18 -4.20 -7.91
N GLU A 98 -12.89 -4.07 -8.24
CA GLU A 98 -11.71 -4.02 -7.36
C GLU A 98 -11.63 -2.83 -6.38
N VAL A 99 -12.39 -2.87 -5.29
CA VAL A 99 -12.07 -2.03 -4.11
C VAL A 99 -10.75 -2.51 -3.51
N ALA A 100 -9.73 -1.66 -3.62
CA ALA A 100 -8.40 -1.99 -3.12
C ALA A 100 -8.32 -1.78 -1.60
N ALA A 101 -8.87 -0.68 -1.07
CA ALA A 101 -9.04 -0.48 0.38
C ALA A 101 -10.33 0.30 0.71
N GLN A 102 -10.91 0.08 1.89
CA GLN A 102 -12.15 0.74 2.32
C GLN A 102 -12.21 1.01 3.83
N SER A 103 -12.96 2.04 4.21
CA SER A 103 -13.48 2.21 5.57
C SER A 103 -14.91 2.77 5.57
N ILE A 104 -15.60 2.61 6.69
CA ILE A 104 -16.90 3.19 6.99
C ILE A 104 -16.79 3.84 8.38
N THR A 105 -17.30 5.05 8.51
CA THR A 105 -17.31 5.81 9.77
C THR A 105 -18.65 6.49 9.96
N ASP A 106 -19.27 6.32 11.11
CA ASP A 106 -20.39 7.16 11.54
C ASP A 106 -19.83 8.41 12.22
N VAL A 107 -20.13 9.59 11.68
CA VAL A 107 -19.75 10.89 12.27
C VAL A 107 -20.99 11.49 12.93
N ASP A 108 -20.86 11.86 14.20
CA ASP A 108 -21.95 12.41 15.03
C ASP A 108 -22.29 13.88 14.70
N VAL A 109 -22.41 14.21 13.40
CA VAL A 109 -22.85 15.51 12.89
C VAL A 109 -23.70 15.34 11.63
N ALA A 110 -24.61 16.29 11.39
CA ALA A 110 -25.47 16.25 10.22
C ALA A 110 -24.67 16.60 8.95
N LEU A 111 -25.06 16.01 7.81
CA LEU A 111 -24.40 16.29 6.53
C LEU A 111 -24.48 17.78 6.17
N GLU A 112 -25.58 18.45 6.52
CA GLU A 112 -25.75 19.88 6.33
C GLU A 112 -24.74 20.73 7.14
N ASP A 113 -24.33 20.26 8.31
CA ASP A 113 -23.32 20.94 9.14
C ASP A 113 -21.91 20.72 8.58
N ILE A 114 -21.63 19.54 8.00
CA ILE A 114 -20.38 19.30 7.26
C ILE A 114 -20.31 20.21 6.03
N LEU A 115 -21.42 20.45 5.35
CA LEU A 115 -21.48 21.30 4.15
C LEU A 115 -21.61 22.80 4.44
N ALA A 116 -21.74 23.19 5.71
CA ALA A 116 -21.92 24.59 6.09
C ALA A 116 -20.64 25.43 5.92
N ASP A 117 -19.48 24.78 5.97
CA ASP A 117 -18.15 25.36 5.79
C ASP A 117 -17.33 24.52 4.81
N ASP A 118 -16.24 25.09 4.28
CA ASP A 118 -15.32 24.35 3.41
C ASP A 118 -14.62 23.24 4.21
N HIS A 119 -14.70 22.02 3.69
CA HIS A 119 -14.02 20.85 4.24
C HIS A 119 -13.36 20.03 3.14
N ALA A 120 -12.36 19.24 3.52
CA ALA A 120 -11.71 18.27 2.65
C ALA A 120 -11.52 16.93 3.38
N ILE A 121 -11.71 15.82 2.66
CA ILE A 121 -11.34 14.48 3.11
C ILE A 121 -9.93 14.21 2.63
N ASN A 122 -9.00 13.99 3.56
CA ASN A 122 -7.61 13.68 3.26
C ASN A 122 -7.24 12.30 3.79
N VAL A 123 -6.46 11.56 3.02
CA VAL A 123 -5.95 10.23 3.37
C VAL A 123 -4.43 10.26 3.45
N HIS A 124 -3.90 9.69 4.51
CA HIS A 124 -2.48 9.60 4.82
C HIS A 124 -1.90 8.25 4.41
N GLU A 125 -0.61 8.22 4.06
CA GLU A 125 0.08 6.98 3.64
C GLU A 125 0.09 5.90 4.73
N SER A 126 0.36 6.30 5.98
CA SER A 126 0.39 5.39 7.14
C SER A 126 0.50 6.21 8.43
N VAL A 127 0.39 5.53 9.57
CA VAL A 127 0.65 6.13 10.89
C VAL A 127 2.11 6.58 11.02
N GLU A 128 3.05 5.83 10.45
CA GLU A 128 4.49 6.13 10.46
C GLU A 128 4.85 7.30 9.54
N ASN A 129 4.12 7.47 8.44
CA ASN A 129 4.30 8.55 7.47
C ASN A 129 3.08 9.49 7.42
N ILE A 130 2.57 9.90 8.59
CA ILE A 130 1.34 10.71 8.69
C ILE A 130 1.41 12.06 7.97
N GLN A 131 2.60 12.58 7.65
CA GLN A 131 2.74 13.84 6.90
C GLN A 131 2.75 13.64 5.39
N ASN A 132 2.69 12.39 4.91
CA ASN A 132 2.60 12.06 3.49
C ASN A 132 1.14 11.77 3.14
N TYR A 133 0.56 12.58 2.26
CA TYR A 133 -0.82 12.45 1.82
C TYR A 133 -0.88 11.68 0.51
N ILE A 134 -1.83 10.76 0.40
CA ILE A 134 -1.93 9.87 -0.77
C ILE A 134 -3.14 10.18 -1.64
N ALA A 135 -4.24 10.67 -1.05
CA ALA A 135 -5.42 11.08 -1.80
C ALA A 135 -6.20 12.15 -1.03
N CYS A 136 -6.87 13.05 -1.75
CA CYS A 136 -7.71 14.09 -1.15
C CYS A 136 -8.88 14.50 -2.06
N GLY A 137 -10.02 14.83 -1.47
CA GLY A 137 -11.16 15.44 -2.17
C GLY A 137 -11.84 16.51 -1.34
N ASP A 138 -12.17 17.63 -1.98
CA ASP A 138 -12.97 18.70 -1.38
C ASP A 138 -14.41 18.22 -1.16
N VAL A 139 -14.97 18.45 0.01
CA VAL A 139 -16.35 18.08 0.35
C VAL A 139 -17.30 19.11 -0.24
N THR A 140 -17.55 18.98 -1.54
CA THR A 140 -18.40 19.86 -2.33
C THR A 140 -19.22 19.05 -3.32
N GLY A 141 -20.32 19.62 -3.82
CA GLY A 141 -21.18 18.98 -4.81
C GLY A 141 -22.67 19.11 -4.47
N GLU A 142 -23.47 18.35 -5.21
CA GLU A 142 -24.92 18.28 -5.01
C GLU A 142 -25.25 17.00 -4.23
N VAL A 143 -26.11 17.12 -3.21
CA VAL A 143 -26.63 15.98 -2.46
C VAL A 143 -27.80 15.38 -3.24
N GLU A 144 -27.72 14.11 -3.58
CA GLU A 144 -28.77 13.35 -4.27
C GLU A 144 -29.25 12.19 -3.39
N ASP A 145 -30.56 12.10 -3.15
CA ASP A 145 -31.16 11.05 -2.29
C ASP A 145 -30.53 10.91 -0.88
N GLY A 146 -30.01 12.02 -0.34
CA GLY A 146 -29.33 12.05 0.97
C GLY A 146 -27.87 11.65 0.93
N GLU A 147 -27.30 11.48 -0.26
CA GLU A 147 -25.92 11.06 -0.47
C GLU A 147 -25.12 12.14 -1.21
N LEU A 148 -23.86 12.30 -0.83
CA LEU A 148 -22.88 13.14 -1.51
C LEU A 148 -21.67 12.30 -1.87
N ALA A 149 -21.40 12.15 -3.17
CA ALA A 149 -20.23 11.48 -3.68
C ALA A 149 -19.12 12.48 -3.99
N ILE A 150 -17.94 12.23 -3.44
CA ILE A 150 -16.72 13.03 -3.60
C ILE A 150 -15.66 12.16 -4.28
N GLU A 151 -15.01 12.69 -5.31
CA GLU A 151 -13.83 12.06 -5.89
C GLU A 151 -12.58 12.42 -5.06
N LEU A 152 -11.76 11.42 -4.73
CA LEU A 152 -10.50 11.61 -4.03
C LEU A 152 -9.36 11.53 -5.04
N GLN A 153 -8.79 12.68 -5.38
CA GLN A 153 -7.69 12.79 -6.33
C GLN A 153 -6.38 12.34 -5.71
N GLU A 154 -5.51 11.77 -6.53
CA GLU A 154 -4.15 11.39 -6.16
C GLU A 154 -3.34 12.59 -5.66
N LEU A 155 -2.57 12.39 -4.59
CA LEU A 155 -1.59 13.35 -4.10
C LEU A 155 -0.19 12.75 -4.05
N ASN A 156 0.83 13.60 -4.24
CA ASN A 156 2.25 13.27 -4.06
C ASN A 156 2.74 12.07 -4.88
N ASP A 157 2.24 11.91 -6.11
CA ASP A 157 2.56 10.79 -7.01
C ASP A 157 2.32 9.42 -6.34
N SER A 158 1.25 9.30 -5.54
CA SER A 158 0.99 8.12 -4.74
C SER A 158 0.49 6.92 -5.57
N GLY A 159 0.08 7.12 -6.81
CA GLY A 159 -0.62 6.12 -7.60
C GLY A 159 -1.93 5.62 -6.98
N ILE A 160 -2.50 6.34 -6.01
CA ILE A 160 -3.77 6.00 -5.35
C ILE A 160 -4.80 7.09 -5.62
N THR A 161 -5.98 6.69 -6.07
CA THR A 161 -7.17 7.55 -6.19
C THR A 161 -8.34 6.91 -5.43
N GLY A 162 -9.51 7.52 -5.43
CA GLY A 162 -10.66 6.95 -4.76
C GLY A 162 -11.92 7.78 -4.80
N GLY A 163 -12.82 7.45 -3.89
CA GLY A 163 -14.03 8.21 -3.65
C GLY A 163 -14.46 8.15 -2.18
N ALA A 164 -15.16 9.18 -1.75
CA ALA A 164 -15.88 9.19 -0.49
C ALA A 164 -17.39 9.35 -0.77
N LEU A 165 -18.20 8.56 -0.07
CA LEU A 165 -19.65 8.69 -0.06
C LEU A 165 -20.08 9.14 1.34
N LEU A 166 -20.68 10.31 1.44
CA LEU A 166 -21.29 10.82 2.67
C LEU A 166 -22.80 10.62 2.58
N THR A 167 -23.37 9.84 3.48
CA THR A 167 -24.80 9.54 3.53
C THR A 167 -25.40 10.16 4.79
N ASP A 168 -26.40 11.03 4.60
CA ASP A 168 -27.24 11.52 5.70
C ASP A 168 -28.09 10.36 6.24
N ASN A 169 -27.92 10.06 7.53
CA ASN A 169 -28.63 8.98 8.19
C ASN A 169 -30.07 9.39 8.61
N GLY A 170 -30.42 10.67 8.48
CA GLY A 170 -31.73 11.21 8.84
C GLY A 170 -31.98 11.34 10.35
N ASP A 171 -30.97 11.10 11.16
CA ASP A 171 -30.99 11.23 12.63
C ASP A 171 -30.01 12.30 13.15
N GLY A 172 -29.44 13.10 12.25
CA GLY A 172 -28.43 14.12 12.55
C GLY A 172 -27.00 13.58 12.58
N THR A 173 -26.77 12.36 12.07
CA THR A 173 -25.44 11.79 11.86
C THR A 173 -25.17 11.55 10.37
N THR A 174 -23.90 11.41 10.01
CA THR A 174 -23.47 11.16 8.63
C THR A 174 -22.62 9.90 8.56
N THR A 175 -22.96 8.95 7.69
CA THR A 175 -22.09 7.81 7.36
C THR A 175 -21.10 8.23 6.28
N VAL A 176 -19.81 8.09 6.54
CA VAL A 176 -18.74 8.37 5.57
C VAL A 176 -18.09 7.05 5.16
N THR A 177 -18.27 6.66 3.91
CA THR A 177 -17.57 5.51 3.30
C THR A 177 -16.43 6.03 2.44
N VAL A 178 -15.20 5.63 2.72
CA VAL A 178 -14.02 5.97 1.92
C VAL A 178 -13.54 4.72 1.20
N THR A 179 -13.35 4.82 -0.11
CA THR A 179 -12.87 3.74 -0.98
C THR A 179 -11.65 4.22 -1.75
N LEU A 180 -10.57 3.44 -1.73
CA LEU A 180 -9.33 3.72 -2.45
C LEU A 180 -9.04 2.63 -3.47
N VAL A 181 -8.47 3.04 -4.59
CA VAL A 181 -8.08 2.19 -5.73
C VAL A 181 -6.70 2.60 -6.23
N ASP A 182 -5.99 1.67 -6.84
CA ASP A 182 -4.72 1.95 -7.50
C ASP A 182 -4.98 2.53 -8.90
N VAL A 183 -4.25 3.58 -9.30
CA VAL A 183 -4.41 4.20 -10.61
C VAL A 183 -4.06 3.25 -11.76
N ASN A 184 -3.15 2.28 -11.52
CA ASN A 184 -2.80 1.28 -12.53
C ASN A 184 -3.93 0.27 -12.76
N ASP A 185 -4.74 0.02 -11.73
CA ASP A 185 -5.94 -0.83 -11.83
C ASP A 185 -7.13 -0.02 -12.38
N ALA A 186 -7.19 1.29 -12.11
CA ALA A 186 -8.20 2.20 -12.68
C ALA A 186 -8.03 2.40 -14.20
N GLU A 187 -6.80 2.45 -14.72
CA GLU A 187 -6.53 2.51 -16.17
C GLU A 187 -6.94 1.22 -16.91
N ALA A 188 -6.95 0.08 -16.23
CA ALA A 188 -7.47 -1.17 -16.79
C ALA A 188 -9.01 -1.16 -16.94
N MET A 189 -9.71 -0.21 -16.33
CA MET A 189 -11.16 0.00 -16.45
C MET A 189 -11.57 0.91 -17.62
N GLY A 190 -10.63 1.34 -18.45
CA GLY A 190 -10.91 1.84 -19.80
C GLY A 190 -11.39 3.30 -19.87
N THR A 191 -10.63 4.12 -20.60
CA THR A 191 -11.20 5.30 -21.26
C THR A 191 -12.35 4.85 -22.16
N PRO A 192 -13.57 5.43 -22.08
CA PRO A 192 -14.54 5.24 -23.14
C PRO A 192 -13.95 5.86 -24.41
N GLU A 193 -13.52 5.01 -25.34
CA GLU A 193 -13.10 5.44 -26.67
C GLU A 193 -14.27 6.21 -27.31
N SER A 194 -14.06 7.51 -27.53
CA SER A 194 -15.01 8.39 -28.23
C SER A 194 -14.81 8.33 -29.74
#